data_AF-A0A2S9YCK6-F1
#
_entry.id   AF-A0A2S9YCK6-F1
#
_cell.length_a   1.000
_cell.length_b   1.000
_cell.length_c   1.000
_cell.angle_alpha   90.00
_cell.angle_beta   90.00
_cell.angle_gamma   90.00
#
_symmetry.space_group_name_H-M   'P 1'
#
loop_
_entity.id
_entity.type
_entity.pdbx_description
1 polymer ?
#
loop_
_entity_poly.entity_id
_entity_poly.type
_entity_poly.pdbx_seq_one_letter_code
_entity_poly.pdbx_strand_id
1 'polypeptide(L)'
;MLWSSSLLWVAPACTNTGATEAEGAGETSTTGDGDGDSGDGDGDSGDGDGDPGDGDGDPGDGDGDPGDGDGDGDGDGDGDGDGDGDGDGDGDGDGDGDGDFQCIEQLPPNPPVECDDVGIMFADEFEPHYECYDLGNLPNVPSNWGGLTVKIDDPYKLLIGGAANTANGKLYAVDITRDLDCHVTGWAGVPIVEFAEAAYNDGGVTYGPNDVLFLARWPNNELGQQQLGNFATDKIISLAQFNIVSSPGGLNFVPPGFAGEGQLKMVSWSGGQWYSVAISPDNNGTFDILSATLETTIVGGPEGFVHIADANPGFPVEGLLVSEYSAGKLAAYDTDDNGDPVNASRRDFVTGLTGAEGAFLDPYSGDFLFTTFGGGNRLIAIRGFTPNPQ
;
A
#
# COMPACT_ATOMS: atom_id res chain seq x y z
N MET A 1 -10.73 68.36 23.09
CA MET A 1 -11.73 68.48 24.17
C MET A 1 -12.39 67.11 24.28
N LEU A 2 -11.88 66.21 25.14
CA LEU A 2 -12.35 65.94 26.52
C LEU A 2 -13.79 65.36 26.48
N TRP A 3 -14.15 64.14 26.89
CA TRP A 3 -13.65 63.27 27.96
C TRP A 3 -13.95 61.77 27.75
N SER A 4 -13.18 60.97 28.49
CA SER A 4 -13.21 59.51 28.68
C SER A 4 -14.17 59.10 29.81
N SER A 5 -14.64 57.85 29.82
CA SER A 5 -14.99 57.13 31.06
C SER A 5 -14.74 55.64 30.94
N SER A 6 -13.75 55.18 31.71
CA SER A 6 -13.43 53.80 32.05
C SER A 6 -14.26 53.36 33.26
N LEU A 7 -14.59 52.07 33.37
CA LEU A 7 -14.93 51.46 34.66
C LEU A 7 -14.21 50.11 34.79
N LEU A 8 -13.27 50.10 35.72
CA LEU A 8 -12.41 48.99 36.17
C LEU A 8 -13.13 48.29 37.34
N TRP A 9 -13.17 46.96 37.38
CA TRP A 9 -13.57 46.20 38.58
C TRP A 9 -12.36 45.48 39.16
N VAL A 10 -12.14 45.69 40.46
CA VAL A 10 -11.02 45.17 41.27
C VAL A 10 -11.55 44.04 42.17
N ALA A 11 -10.75 42.98 42.32
CA ALA A 11 -10.98 41.83 43.20
C ALA A 11 -10.72 42.15 44.68
N PRO A 12 -11.21 41.31 45.62
CA PRO A 12 -10.64 41.22 46.96
C PRO A 12 -9.84 39.93 47.17
N ALA A 13 -8.59 40.08 47.62
CA ALA A 13 -7.77 39.04 48.21
C ALA A 13 -8.11 38.87 49.70
N CYS A 14 -7.98 37.64 50.23
CA CYS A 14 -7.99 37.38 51.66
C CYS A 14 -6.76 36.52 52.00
N THR A 15 -5.83 37.11 52.74
CA THR A 15 -4.67 36.46 53.38
C THR A 15 -5.05 36.03 54.79
N ASN A 16 -4.59 34.86 55.23
CA ASN A 16 -4.29 34.68 56.65
C ASN A 16 -3.05 33.81 56.88
N THR A 17 -2.19 34.33 57.74
CA THR A 17 -0.87 33.87 58.18
C THR A 17 -0.97 33.01 59.43
N GLY A 18 -0.02 32.08 59.63
CA GLY A 18 0.24 31.51 60.96
C GLY A 18 1.10 30.24 60.93
N ALA A 19 2.41 30.41 60.96
CA ALA A 19 3.40 29.35 61.17
C ALA A 19 3.51 28.95 62.65
N THR A 20 3.86 27.69 62.93
CA THR A 20 4.81 27.30 63.98
C THR A 20 5.34 25.88 63.72
N GLU A 21 6.67 25.77 63.84
CA GLU A 21 7.53 24.59 63.71
C GLU A 21 7.35 23.59 64.85
N ALA A 22 7.66 22.31 64.59
CA ALA A 22 8.28 21.42 65.56
C ALA A 22 9.03 20.30 64.82
N GLU A 23 10.36 20.30 64.97
CA GLU A 23 11.27 19.23 64.62
C GLU A 23 11.10 17.99 65.51
N GLY A 24 11.59 16.84 65.01
CA GLY A 24 12.18 15.82 65.88
C GLY A 24 11.95 14.37 65.46
N ALA A 25 13.01 13.77 64.87
CA ALA A 25 13.55 12.40 65.04
C ALA A 25 12.57 11.23 65.31
N GLY A 26 12.65 10.05 64.68
CA GLY A 26 13.79 9.29 64.17
C GLY A 26 13.50 7.79 64.40
N GLU A 27 14.27 6.91 63.74
CA GLU A 27 14.40 5.45 63.95
C GLU A 27 13.30 4.52 63.35
N THR A 28 13.58 3.82 62.23
CA THR A 28 14.18 2.47 62.06
C THR A 28 13.36 1.27 62.55
N SER A 29 12.97 0.39 61.60
CA SER A 29 13.09 -1.10 61.61
C SER A 29 12.25 -1.65 60.43
N THR A 30 12.88 -2.13 59.35
CA THR A 30 13.26 -3.52 59.02
C THR A 30 12.11 -4.50 58.72
N THR A 31 12.37 -5.30 57.69
CA THR A 31 11.86 -6.65 57.33
C THR A 31 10.64 -6.75 56.41
N GLY A 32 10.86 -7.44 55.30
CA GLY A 32 9.82 -7.90 54.38
C GLY A 32 10.36 -8.43 53.05
N ASP A 33 11.41 -9.25 53.06
CA ASP A 33 11.71 -10.15 51.94
C ASP A 33 10.58 -11.19 51.84
N GLY A 34 10.14 -11.47 50.61
CA GLY A 34 9.08 -12.42 50.31
C GLY A 34 9.36 -13.15 49.01
N ASP A 35 10.45 -13.91 48.99
CA ASP A 35 10.65 -15.02 48.07
C ASP A 35 9.54 -16.07 48.29
N GLY A 36 8.94 -16.53 47.19
CA GLY A 36 7.93 -17.56 47.17
C GLY A 36 8.09 -18.45 45.95
N ASP A 37 9.27 -19.07 45.86
CA ASP A 37 9.51 -20.29 45.07
C ASP A 37 8.90 -21.50 45.79
N SER A 38 8.27 -22.39 45.02
CA SER A 38 7.81 -23.76 45.33
C SER A 38 7.17 -24.26 44.03
N GLY A 39 7.91 -24.93 43.14
CA GLY A 39 8.23 -26.35 43.21
C GLY A 39 7.01 -27.18 42.76
N ASP A 40 7.09 -28.37 42.17
CA ASP A 40 8.12 -29.27 41.66
C ASP A 40 7.29 -30.52 41.27
N GLY A 41 7.82 -31.38 40.40
CA GLY A 41 7.43 -32.79 40.34
C GLY A 41 6.68 -33.19 39.07
N ASP A 42 7.37 -33.80 38.11
CA ASP A 42 7.51 -35.27 37.99
C ASP A 42 6.23 -35.89 37.41
N GLY A 43 6.19 -36.30 36.15
CA GLY A 43 6.99 -37.39 35.62
C GLY A 43 6.10 -38.62 35.54
N ASP A 44 5.74 -39.07 34.33
CA ASP A 44 5.63 -40.50 34.10
C ASP A 44 5.86 -40.87 32.64
N SER A 45 6.40 -42.07 32.51
CA SER A 45 7.01 -42.71 31.37
C SER A 45 6.10 -43.82 30.82
N GLY A 46 6.32 -44.21 29.57
CA GLY A 46 5.83 -45.48 28.99
C GLY A 46 4.42 -45.40 28.39
N ASP A 47 4.04 -46.16 27.39
CA ASP A 47 4.64 -47.23 26.59
C ASP A 47 3.86 -47.18 25.24
N GLY A 48 4.45 -47.34 24.06
CA GLY A 48 4.77 -48.65 23.51
C GLY A 48 3.50 -49.34 22.98
N ASP A 49 3.23 -49.25 21.67
CA ASP A 49 2.46 -50.17 20.81
C ASP A 49 2.55 -49.58 19.37
N GLY A 50 3.22 -50.12 18.36
CA GLY A 50 3.52 -51.52 18.10
C GLY A 50 2.46 -52.11 17.18
N ASP A 51 2.44 -51.71 15.89
CA ASP A 51 1.72 -52.48 14.87
C ASP A 51 2.42 -52.37 13.49
N PRO A 52 3.19 -53.39 13.08
CA PRO A 52 3.52 -53.64 11.69
C PRO A 52 2.45 -54.56 11.09
N GLY A 53 1.62 -54.01 10.21
CA GLY A 53 0.67 -54.77 9.41
C GLY A 53 1.35 -55.41 8.22
N ASP A 54 1.58 -56.71 8.34
CA ASP A 54 1.99 -57.65 7.29
C ASP A 54 0.82 -57.96 6.34
N GLY A 55 1.10 -58.30 5.07
CA GLY A 55 0.18 -59.15 4.29
C GLY A 55 0.02 -58.84 2.80
N ASP A 56 0.96 -59.35 2.00
CA ASP A 56 0.75 -60.28 0.86
C ASP A 56 -0.39 -60.06 -0.15
N GLY A 57 -0.03 -59.95 -1.43
CA GLY A 57 -0.99 -60.06 -2.53
C GLY A 57 -0.42 -60.01 -3.95
N ASP A 58 0.47 -60.96 -4.27
CA ASP A 58 0.85 -61.53 -5.58
C ASP A 58 1.16 -60.69 -6.86
N PRO A 59 2.11 -61.16 -7.70
CA PRO A 59 2.46 -60.57 -8.99
C PRO A 59 1.52 -61.03 -10.10
N GLY A 60 1.03 -60.08 -10.89
CA GLY A 60 0.21 -60.31 -12.08
C GLY A 60 0.94 -59.90 -13.34
N ASP A 61 1.41 -60.92 -14.05
CA ASP A 61 1.97 -60.90 -15.40
C ASP A 61 0.87 -60.54 -16.42
N GLY A 62 1.17 -59.73 -17.43
CA GLY A 62 0.17 -59.42 -18.45
C GLY A 62 0.63 -58.46 -19.55
N ASP A 63 1.20 -59.05 -20.58
CA ASP A 63 1.54 -58.48 -21.89
C ASP A 63 0.37 -57.75 -22.57
N GLY A 64 0.66 -56.81 -23.49
CA GLY A 64 -0.24 -56.58 -24.63
C GLY A 64 -0.32 -55.15 -25.18
N ASP A 65 0.61 -54.84 -26.08
CA ASP A 65 0.55 -53.93 -27.26
C ASP A 65 0.19 -52.43 -27.17
N PRO A 66 0.99 -51.57 -27.84
CA PRO A 66 0.58 -50.22 -28.22
C PRO A 66 -0.34 -50.28 -29.45
N GLY A 67 -1.54 -49.70 -29.32
CA GLY A 67 -2.44 -49.51 -30.44
C GLY A 67 -2.02 -48.30 -31.27
N ASP A 68 -1.47 -48.57 -32.44
CA ASP A 68 -1.32 -47.62 -33.54
C ASP A 68 -2.72 -47.26 -34.07
N GLY A 69 -3.02 -45.96 -34.08
CA GLY A 69 -4.27 -45.41 -34.59
C GLY A 69 -3.99 -44.34 -35.64
N ASP A 70 -3.64 -44.79 -36.84
CA ASP A 70 -3.66 -43.98 -38.06
C ASP A 70 -5.12 -43.60 -38.36
N GLY A 71 -5.39 -42.29 -38.39
CA GLY A 71 -6.66 -41.70 -38.76
C GLY A 71 -6.48 -40.69 -39.88
N ASP A 72 -6.25 -41.20 -41.09
CA ASP A 72 -6.41 -40.44 -42.33
C ASP A 72 -7.88 -40.03 -42.49
N GLY A 73 -8.12 -38.73 -42.61
CA GLY A 73 -9.44 -38.14 -42.79
C GLY A 73 -9.37 -36.96 -43.75
N ASP A 74 -9.17 -37.27 -45.02
CA ASP A 74 -9.39 -36.35 -46.15
C ASP A 74 -10.85 -35.88 -46.15
N GLY A 75 -11.06 -34.57 -46.15
CA GLY A 75 -12.37 -33.95 -46.15
C GLY A 75 -12.33 -32.61 -46.85
N ASP A 76 -12.20 -32.65 -48.18
CA ASP A 76 -12.43 -31.53 -49.08
C ASP A 76 -13.84 -30.97 -48.89
N GLY A 77 -13.92 -29.67 -48.60
CA GLY A 77 -15.16 -28.94 -48.41
C GLY A 77 -15.03 -27.55 -48.98
N ASP A 78 -15.09 -27.46 -50.31
CA ASP A 78 -15.23 -26.23 -51.07
C ASP A 78 -16.49 -25.48 -50.63
N GLY A 79 -16.30 -24.24 -50.16
CA GLY A 79 -17.36 -23.35 -49.73
C GLY A 79 -17.02 -21.92 -50.09
N ASP A 80 -17.16 -21.62 -51.38
CA ASP A 80 -17.12 -20.26 -51.94
C ASP A 80 -18.14 -19.37 -51.20
N GLY A 81 -17.63 -18.31 -50.59
CA GLY A 81 -18.41 -17.30 -49.89
C GLY A 81 -17.74 -15.96 -50.05
N ASP A 82 -17.86 -15.39 -51.25
CA ASP A 82 -17.53 -14.02 -51.58
C ASP A 82 -18.28 -13.09 -50.62
N GLY A 83 -17.52 -12.42 -49.76
CA GLY A 83 -17.99 -11.45 -48.80
C GLY A 83 -16.97 -10.34 -48.68
N ASP A 84 -16.90 -9.51 -49.73
CA ASP A 84 -16.23 -8.23 -49.74
C ASP A 84 -16.79 -7.37 -48.59
N GLY A 85 -16.04 -7.38 -47.50
CA GLY A 85 -16.25 -6.53 -46.34
C GLY A 85 -14.97 -5.79 -46.07
N ASP A 86 -14.66 -4.83 -46.95
CA ASP A 86 -13.72 -3.75 -46.68
C ASP A 86 -14.17 -3.06 -45.39
N GLY A 87 -13.56 -3.48 -44.29
CA GLY A 87 -13.70 -2.92 -42.97
C GLY A 87 -12.31 -2.77 -42.42
N ASP A 88 -11.57 -1.84 -43.02
CA ASP A 88 -10.38 -1.20 -42.45
C ASP A 88 -10.80 -0.54 -41.14
N GLY A 89 -10.93 -1.38 -40.12
CA GLY A 89 -11.13 -1.02 -38.74
C GLY A 89 -9.83 -1.31 -38.00
N ASP A 90 -8.73 -0.77 -38.53
CA ASP A 90 -7.52 -0.48 -37.78
C ASP A 90 -7.95 0.57 -36.74
N GLY A 91 -8.67 0.10 -35.72
CA GLY A 91 -8.89 0.80 -34.48
C GLY A 91 -7.61 0.72 -33.67
N ASP A 92 -6.50 1.13 -34.30
CA ASP A 92 -5.40 1.78 -33.64
C ASP A 92 -6.01 3.07 -33.11
N GLY A 93 -6.78 2.92 -32.01
CA GLY A 93 -7.08 3.98 -31.09
C GLY A 93 -5.77 4.32 -30.41
N ASP A 94 -4.85 4.86 -31.20
CA ASP A 94 -3.96 5.91 -30.81
C ASP A 94 -4.91 7.00 -30.31
N GLY A 95 -5.38 6.82 -29.08
CA GLY A 95 -6.02 7.88 -28.35
C GLY A 95 -4.88 8.81 -28.00
N ASP A 96 -4.50 9.66 -28.94
CA ASP A 96 -4.04 11.01 -28.64
C ASP A 96 -5.11 11.60 -27.71
N GLY A 97 -4.92 11.34 -26.41
CA GLY A 97 -5.83 11.57 -25.30
C GLY A 97 -5.99 13.05 -25.00
N ASP A 98 -6.19 13.86 -26.03
CA ASP A 98 -6.41 15.30 -26.00
C ASP A 98 -7.85 15.63 -25.57
N GLY A 99 -8.65 14.61 -25.25
CA GLY A 99 -9.88 14.78 -24.50
C GLY A 99 -9.55 14.91 -23.03
N ASP A 100 -8.97 16.05 -22.61
CA ASP A 100 -8.66 16.36 -21.21
C ASP A 100 -9.84 15.92 -20.34
N PHE A 101 -9.65 14.84 -19.58
CA PHE A 101 -10.68 14.34 -18.67
C PHE A 101 -11.10 15.49 -17.75
N GLN A 102 -12.36 15.92 -17.86
CA GLN A 102 -12.90 17.00 -17.05
C GLN A 102 -13.59 16.41 -15.83
N CYS A 103 -13.11 16.74 -14.64
CA CYS A 103 -13.79 16.33 -13.43
C CYS A 103 -15.13 17.04 -13.26
N ILE A 104 -16.15 16.23 -12.98
CA ILE A 104 -17.45 16.67 -12.51
C ILE A 104 -17.41 16.68 -10.99
N GLU A 105 -17.71 17.84 -10.41
CA GLU A 105 -17.79 18.02 -8.97
C GLU A 105 -18.86 17.12 -8.35
N GLN A 106 -18.47 16.41 -7.29
CA GLN A 106 -19.36 15.64 -6.45
C GLN A 106 -19.07 15.97 -4.98
N LEU A 107 -20.11 16.31 -4.22
CA LEU A 107 -19.94 16.54 -2.79
C LEU A 107 -19.98 15.20 -2.05
N PRO A 108 -18.98 14.88 -1.21
CA PRO A 108 -19.03 13.68 -0.40
C PRO A 108 -20.15 13.80 0.66
N PRO A 109 -20.80 12.69 1.06
CA PRO A 109 -21.80 12.70 2.12
C PRO A 109 -21.25 13.18 3.47
N ASN A 110 -19.96 12.93 3.72
CA ASN A 110 -19.23 13.43 4.87
C ASN A 110 -18.07 14.30 4.36
N PRO A 111 -17.97 15.57 4.75
CA PRO A 111 -16.86 16.42 4.34
C PRO A 111 -15.52 15.91 4.92
N PRO A 112 -14.41 16.16 4.22
CA PRO A 112 -13.08 15.86 4.75
C PRO A 112 -12.78 16.69 6.00
N VAL A 113 -11.90 16.16 6.85
CA VAL A 113 -11.41 16.83 8.06
C VAL A 113 -9.97 17.27 7.83
N GLU A 114 -9.58 18.45 8.31
CA GLU A 114 -8.17 18.88 8.24
C GLU A 114 -7.28 17.95 9.06
N CYS A 115 -6.12 17.58 8.52
CA CYS A 115 -5.18 16.66 9.18
C CYS A 115 -4.73 17.14 10.57
N ASP A 116 -4.56 18.45 10.76
CA ASP A 116 -4.18 19.05 12.03
C ASP A 116 -5.20 18.74 13.15
N ASP A 117 -6.50 18.70 12.81
CA ASP A 117 -7.58 18.41 13.76
C ASP A 117 -7.54 16.95 14.26
N VAL A 118 -6.86 16.07 13.53
CA VAL A 118 -6.65 14.65 13.89
C VAL A 118 -5.20 14.36 14.29
N GLY A 119 -4.37 15.39 14.45
CA GLY A 119 -2.99 15.29 14.94
C GLY A 119 -1.96 14.83 13.92
N ILE A 120 -2.29 14.92 12.63
CA ILE A 120 -1.39 14.65 11.51
C ILE A 120 -0.81 15.99 11.07
N MET A 121 0.50 16.16 11.19
CA MET A 121 1.15 17.47 11.03
C MET A 121 2.24 17.40 9.97
N PHE A 122 2.30 18.39 9.09
CA PHE A 122 3.47 18.60 8.23
C PHE A 122 4.71 18.98 9.05
N ALA A 123 5.89 18.65 8.52
CA ALA A 123 7.10 19.31 8.95
C ALA A 123 7.15 20.76 8.41
N ASP A 124 7.78 21.67 9.17
CA ASP A 124 7.88 23.11 8.87
C ASP A 124 8.30 23.44 7.42
N GLU A 125 9.11 22.58 6.80
CA GLU A 125 9.58 22.74 5.42
C GLU A 125 8.46 22.61 4.38
N PHE A 126 7.47 21.75 4.65
CA PHE A 126 6.43 21.37 3.69
C PHE A 126 5.07 22.01 4.01
N GLU A 127 4.82 22.36 5.27
CA GLU A 127 3.58 23.01 5.75
C GLU A 127 3.10 24.18 4.87
N PRO A 128 3.95 25.08 4.34
CA PRO A 128 3.47 26.22 3.56
C PRO A 128 3.03 25.88 2.12
N HIS A 129 3.23 24.64 1.68
CA HIS A 129 3.13 24.25 0.27
C HIS A 129 2.05 23.22 -0.02
N TYR A 130 1.62 22.48 0.99
CA TYR A 130 0.72 21.34 0.83
C TYR A 130 -0.44 21.44 1.81
N GLU A 131 -1.57 20.86 1.42
CA GLU A 131 -2.77 20.74 2.25
C GLU A 131 -3.01 19.27 2.57
N CYS A 132 -3.50 18.95 3.76
CA CYS A 132 -3.71 17.56 4.19
C CYS A 132 -5.12 17.37 4.73
N TYR A 133 -5.81 16.38 4.16
CA TYR A 133 -7.19 16.05 4.46
C TYR A 133 -7.33 14.59 4.90
N ASP A 134 -7.95 14.37 6.04
CA ASP A 134 -8.47 13.07 6.45
C ASP A 134 -9.84 12.84 5.81
N LEU A 135 -9.89 11.91 4.85
CA LEU A 135 -11.11 11.51 4.16
C LEU A 135 -11.92 10.47 4.96
N GLY A 136 -11.40 10.05 6.11
CA GLY A 136 -12.07 9.21 7.07
C GLY A 136 -12.04 7.72 6.72
N ASN A 137 -12.90 6.97 7.40
CA ASN A 137 -13.02 5.53 7.27
C ASN A 137 -14.13 5.10 6.29
N LEU A 138 -14.08 3.84 5.86
CA LEU A 138 -15.10 3.18 5.07
C LEU A 138 -15.56 1.92 5.81
N PRO A 139 -16.83 1.86 6.25
CA PRO A 139 -17.28 0.77 7.10
C PRO A 139 -17.38 -0.60 6.39
N ASN A 140 -17.48 -0.64 5.05
CA ASN A 140 -17.72 -1.89 4.31
C ASN A 140 -16.47 -2.48 3.66
N VAL A 141 -15.33 -1.79 3.68
CA VAL A 141 -14.04 -2.40 3.37
C VAL A 141 -13.50 -2.99 4.67
N PRO A 142 -13.25 -4.30 4.76
CA PRO A 142 -12.75 -4.92 5.98
C PRO A 142 -11.53 -4.20 6.55
N SER A 143 -11.43 -4.14 7.89
CA SER A 143 -10.32 -3.50 8.59
C SER A 143 -8.96 -4.08 8.17
N ASN A 144 -7.88 -3.34 8.44
CA ASN A 144 -6.55 -3.50 7.87
C ASN A 144 -6.55 -3.21 6.36
N TRP A 145 -6.38 -1.93 6.03
CA TRP A 145 -6.28 -1.52 4.64
C TRP A 145 -4.84 -1.58 4.17
N GLY A 146 -4.63 -2.15 2.99
CA GLY A 146 -3.32 -2.24 2.34
C GLY A 146 -3.14 -1.13 1.32
N GLY A 147 -2.48 -1.46 0.21
CA GLY A 147 -2.28 -0.59 -0.93
C GLY A 147 -3.56 -0.13 -1.60
N LEU A 148 -3.40 0.91 -2.41
CA LEU A 148 -4.47 1.57 -3.13
C LEU A 148 -3.98 2.07 -4.49
N THR A 149 -4.89 2.18 -5.44
CA THR A 149 -4.70 2.87 -6.73
C THR A 149 -6.06 3.31 -7.26
N VAL A 150 -6.11 4.27 -8.19
CA VAL A 150 -7.32 4.53 -8.97
C VAL A 150 -7.46 3.47 -10.06
N LYS A 151 -8.68 3.05 -10.36
CA LYS A 151 -8.99 2.08 -11.42
C LYS A 151 -8.68 2.69 -12.78
N ILE A 152 -7.96 1.95 -13.63
CA ILE A 152 -7.36 2.47 -14.87
C ILE A 152 -8.39 3.10 -15.84
N ASP A 153 -9.59 2.55 -15.90
CA ASP A 153 -10.69 2.94 -16.79
C ASP A 153 -11.86 3.65 -16.06
N ASP A 154 -11.70 3.98 -14.77
CA ASP A 154 -12.69 4.75 -14.02
C ASP A 154 -12.05 5.65 -12.95
N PRO A 155 -11.85 6.95 -13.24
CA PRO A 155 -11.21 7.90 -12.31
C PRO A 155 -12.00 8.16 -11.03
N TYR A 156 -13.27 7.72 -10.96
CA TYR A 156 -14.11 7.83 -9.77
C TYR A 156 -14.14 6.55 -8.94
N LYS A 157 -13.32 5.55 -9.28
CA LYS A 157 -13.18 4.31 -8.51
C LYS A 157 -11.77 4.16 -7.96
N LEU A 158 -11.67 4.14 -6.65
CA LEU A 158 -10.46 3.75 -5.94
C LEU A 158 -10.48 2.24 -5.70
N LEU A 159 -9.41 1.55 -6.10
CA LEU A 159 -9.11 0.19 -5.68
C LEU A 159 -8.35 0.25 -4.35
N ILE A 160 -8.82 -0.47 -3.34
CA ILE A 160 -8.21 -0.49 -2.01
C ILE A 160 -8.15 -1.92 -1.46
N GLY A 161 -7.01 -2.29 -0.90
CA GLY A 161 -6.83 -3.55 -0.20
C GLY A 161 -7.60 -3.58 1.12
N GLY A 162 -8.37 -4.63 1.38
CA GLY A 162 -9.07 -4.85 2.64
C GLY A 162 -8.79 -6.24 3.22
N ALA A 163 -8.84 -6.37 4.55
CA ALA A 163 -8.34 -7.55 5.26
C ALA A 163 -6.89 -7.89 4.85
N ALA A 164 -6.09 -6.85 4.64
CA ALA A 164 -4.69 -6.94 4.26
C ALA A 164 -3.94 -7.87 5.22
N ASN A 165 -2.87 -8.48 4.70
CA ASN A 165 -1.98 -9.36 5.46
C ASN A 165 -2.61 -10.70 5.87
N THR A 166 -3.74 -11.07 5.25
CA THR A 166 -4.45 -12.33 5.52
C THR A 166 -4.84 -13.09 4.24
N ALA A 167 -5.08 -14.38 4.36
CA ALA A 167 -5.55 -15.22 3.25
C ALA A 167 -6.92 -14.79 2.69
N ASN A 168 -7.69 -14.01 3.46
CA ASN A 168 -9.00 -13.50 3.05
C ASN A 168 -8.91 -12.10 2.42
N GLY A 169 -7.70 -11.56 2.22
CA GLY A 169 -7.47 -10.27 1.60
C GLY A 169 -8.07 -10.16 0.20
N LYS A 170 -8.63 -8.99 -0.10
CA LYS A 170 -9.25 -8.67 -1.40
C LYS A 170 -8.98 -7.22 -1.76
N LEU A 171 -9.04 -6.93 -3.06
CA LEU A 171 -9.20 -5.56 -3.53
C LEU A 171 -10.68 -5.22 -3.63
N TYR A 172 -11.03 -4.02 -3.17
CA TYR A 172 -12.37 -3.46 -3.24
C TYR A 172 -12.35 -2.25 -4.16
N ALA A 173 -13.30 -2.15 -5.08
CA ALA A 173 -13.56 -0.94 -5.82
C ALA A 173 -14.57 -0.09 -5.04
N VAL A 174 -14.20 1.15 -4.77
CA VAL A 174 -14.97 2.10 -3.96
C VAL A 174 -15.16 3.39 -4.74
N ASP A 175 -16.40 3.88 -4.77
CA ASP A 175 -16.70 5.16 -5.40
C ASP A 175 -16.16 6.32 -4.55
N ILE A 176 -15.38 7.17 -5.20
CA ILE A 176 -14.83 8.41 -4.65
C ILE A 176 -15.48 9.62 -5.30
N THR A 177 -15.44 10.74 -4.59
CA THR A 177 -15.87 12.05 -5.07
C THR A 177 -14.65 12.88 -5.46
N ARG A 178 -14.82 13.75 -6.46
CA ARG A 178 -13.80 14.73 -6.86
C ARG A 178 -14.40 16.12 -6.95
N ASP A 179 -13.57 17.15 -6.76
CA ASP A 179 -13.92 18.53 -7.07
C ASP A 179 -13.62 18.89 -8.55
N LEU A 180 -13.79 20.17 -8.91
CA LEU A 180 -13.57 20.65 -10.29
C LEU A 180 -12.10 20.63 -10.71
N ASP A 181 -11.18 20.67 -9.76
CA ASP A 181 -9.73 20.59 -9.99
C ASP A 181 -9.24 19.14 -9.89
N CYS A 182 -10.18 18.18 -9.94
CA CYS A 182 -9.97 16.75 -9.86
C CYS A 182 -9.48 16.21 -8.51
N HIS A 183 -9.32 17.02 -7.47
CA HIS A 183 -8.87 16.51 -6.18
C HIS A 183 -9.88 15.53 -5.59
N VAL A 184 -9.39 14.46 -4.97
CA VAL A 184 -10.25 13.48 -4.28
C VAL A 184 -10.74 14.11 -2.98
N THR A 185 -12.06 14.25 -2.85
CA THR A 185 -12.70 14.96 -1.74
C THR A 185 -13.29 14.05 -0.68
N GLY A 186 -13.36 12.75 -0.94
CA GLY A 186 -13.91 11.75 -0.02
C GLY A 186 -14.69 10.66 -0.74
N TRP A 187 -15.49 9.92 0.02
CA TRP A 187 -16.26 8.77 -0.47
C TRP A 187 -17.60 9.19 -1.06
N ALA A 188 -18.06 8.54 -2.13
CA ALA A 188 -19.44 8.73 -2.61
C ALA A 188 -20.47 7.92 -1.79
N GLY A 189 -20.01 6.92 -1.03
CA GLY A 189 -20.80 6.18 -0.03
C GLY A 189 -21.06 4.71 -0.39
N VAL A 190 -21.57 4.42 -1.59
CA VAL A 190 -21.83 3.07 -2.14
C VAL A 190 -22.04 3.16 -3.66
N PRO A 191 -21.80 2.09 -4.44
CA PRO A 191 -21.44 0.74 -4.00
C PRO A 191 -19.95 0.58 -3.63
N ILE A 192 -19.70 -0.36 -2.72
CA ILE A 192 -18.38 -0.94 -2.47
C ILE A 192 -18.48 -2.38 -2.95
N VAL A 193 -17.67 -2.74 -3.92
CA VAL A 193 -17.71 -4.06 -4.55
C VAL A 193 -16.36 -4.73 -4.43
N GLU A 194 -16.36 -6.04 -4.20
CA GLU A 194 -15.16 -6.84 -4.38
C GLU A 194 -14.74 -6.72 -5.84
N PHE A 195 -13.53 -6.21 -6.06
CA PHE A 195 -12.96 -6.04 -7.39
C PHE A 195 -12.23 -7.30 -7.82
N ALA A 196 -11.41 -7.85 -6.91
CA ALA A 196 -10.55 -8.99 -7.20
C ALA A 196 -10.09 -9.72 -5.93
N GLU A 197 -9.71 -10.99 -6.11
CA GLU A 197 -8.87 -11.71 -5.17
C GLU A 197 -7.55 -10.98 -4.96
N ALA A 198 -7.15 -10.82 -3.71
CA ALA A 198 -5.88 -10.21 -3.34
C ALA A 198 -5.39 -10.80 -2.02
N ALA A 199 -5.42 -12.13 -1.91
CA ALA A 199 -5.00 -12.80 -0.70
C ALA A 199 -3.57 -12.38 -0.35
N TYR A 200 -3.38 -11.99 0.91
CA TYR A 200 -2.12 -11.48 1.45
C TYR A 200 -1.68 -10.12 0.90
N ASN A 201 -2.57 -9.33 0.30
CA ASN A 201 -2.21 -7.97 -0.14
C ASN A 201 -1.60 -7.17 1.00
N ASP A 202 -0.59 -6.37 0.65
CA ASP A 202 0.14 -5.47 1.53
C ASP A 202 0.03 -4.02 1.01
N GLY A 203 0.92 -3.11 1.44
CA GLY A 203 0.91 -1.69 1.04
C GLY A 203 1.17 -1.40 -0.45
N GLY A 204 1.85 -2.28 -1.18
CA GLY A 204 2.15 -2.11 -2.61
C GLY A 204 1.05 -2.63 -3.52
N VAL A 205 0.36 -1.71 -4.22
CA VAL A 205 -0.61 -2.01 -5.28
C VAL A 205 -0.43 -0.97 -6.40
N THR A 206 -0.03 -1.39 -7.59
CA THR A 206 0.14 -0.47 -8.74
C THR A 206 -0.21 -1.15 -10.05
N TYR A 207 -0.67 -0.36 -11.02
CA TYR A 207 -0.63 -0.78 -12.42
C TYR A 207 0.81 -0.73 -12.93
N GLY A 208 1.15 -1.71 -13.77
CA GLY A 208 2.40 -1.79 -14.50
C GLY A 208 2.16 -1.87 -16.01
N PRO A 209 3.18 -2.28 -16.78
CA PRO A 209 3.05 -2.40 -18.23
C PRO A 209 1.90 -3.33 -18.65
N ASN A 210 1.23 -2.99 -19.75
CA ASN A 210 0.03 -3.68 -20.25
C ASN A 210 -1.14 -3.72 -19.24
N ASP A 211 -1.25 -2.70 -18.38
CA ASP A 211 -2.31 -2.54 -17.38
C ASP A 211 -2.45 -3.72 -16.40
N VAL A 212 -1.38 -4.52 -16.24
CA VAL A 212 -1.34 -5.59 -15.25
C VAL A 212 -1.21 -4.96 -13.87
N LEU A 213 -2.06 -5.40 -12.93
CA LEU A 213 -2.00 -4.96 -11.55
C LEU A 213 -0.99 -5.81 -10.78
N PHE A 214 -0.02 -5.15 -10.16
CA PHE A 214 1.03 -5.76 -9.34
C PHE A 214 0.73 -5.52 -7.86
N LEU A 215 0.87 -6.57 -7.04
CA LEU A 215 0.58 -6.54 -5.61
C LEU A 215 1.74 -7.11 -4.80
N ALA A 216 2.19 -6.36 -3.81
CA ALA A 216 3.06 -6.89 -2.76
C ALA A 216 2.24 -7.84 -1.87
N ARG A 217 2.83 -8.98 -1.48
CA ARG A 217 2.12 -10.01 -0.72
C ARG A 217 2.89 -10.48 0.52
N TRP A 218 2.29 -10.24 1.68
CA TRP A 218 2.80 -10.61 3.01
C TRP A 218 1.78 -11.46 3.78
N PRO A 219 2.21 -12.53 4.48
CA PRO A 219 3.58 -12.85 4.91
C PRO A 219 4.41 -13.73 3.97
N ASN A 220 3.89 -14.08 2.80
CA ASN A 220 4.52 -15.12 1.98
C ASN A 220 5.78 -14.67 1.22
N ASN A 221 6.12 -13.39 1.22
CA ASN A 221 7.20 -12.81 0.41
C ASN A 221 7.00 -13.10 -1.08
N GLU A 222 5.87 -12.62 -1.60
CA GLU A 222 5.41 -12.90 -2.95
C GLU A 222 5.06 -11.61 -3.71
N LEU A 223 5.17 -11.68 -5.03
CA LEU A 223 4.58 -10.73 -5.96
C LEU A 223 3.34 -11.37 -6.58
N GLY A 224 2.18 -10.73 -6.42
CA GLY A 224 0.96 -11.06 -7.15
C GLY A 224 0.87 -10.23 -8.42
N GLN A 225 0.35 -10.84 -9.49
CA GLN A 225 0.01 -10.16 -10.73
C GLN A 225 -1.39 -10.56 -11.15
N GLN A 226 -2.14 -9.58 -11.63
CA GLN A 226 -3.51 -9.75 -12.08
C GLN A 226 -3.71 -8.99 -13.39
N GLN A 227 -4.15 -9.71 -14.41
CA GLN A 227 -4.50 -9.16 -15.70
C GLN A 227 -5.77 -8.30 -15.57
N LEU A 228 -5.85 -7.28 -16.41
CA LEU A 228 -6.99 -6.37 -16.40
C LEU A 228 -8.30 -7.14 -16.63
N GLY A 229 -9.27 -6.92 -15.74
CA GLY A 229 -10.60 -7.54 -15.80
C GLY A 229 -10.69 -8.94 -15.18
N ASN A 230 -9.58 -9.57 -14.82
CA ASN A 230 -9.62 -10.86 -14.14
C ASN A 230 -9.92 -10.68 -12.65
N PHE A 231 -10.75 -11.57 -12.10
CA PHE A 231 -11.07 -11.57 -10.67
C PHE A 231 -10.02 -12.34 -9.85
N ALA A 232 -9.50 -13.45 -10.38
CA ALA A 232 -8.49 -14.27 -9.71
C ALA A 232 -7.08 -13.69 -9.92
N THR A 233 -6.16 -13.96 -9.00
CA THR A 233 -4.74 -13.64 -9.20
C THR A 233 -4.16 -14.55 -10.28
N ASP A 234 -3.68 -13.97 -11.39
CA ASP A 234 -3.17 -14.71 -12.55
C ASP A 234 -1.81 -15.36 -12.30
N LYS A 235 -0.93 -14.66 -11.58
CA LYS A 235 0.42 -15.16 -11.30
C LYS A 235 0.91 -14.76 -9.93
N ILE A 236 1.59 -15.70 -9.29
CA ILE A 236 2.23 -15.53 -7.99
C ILE A 236 3.69 -15.94 -8.15
N ILE A 237 4.59 -15.03 -7.79
CA ILE A 237 6.04 -15.25 -7.86
C ILE A 237 6.60 -15.16 -6.45
N SER A 238 7.31 -16.20 -5.99
CA SER A 238 8.08 -16.12 -4.76
C SER A 238 9.24 -15.14 -4.94
N LEU A 239 9.35 -14.14 -4.08
CA LEU A 239 10.42 -13.14 -4.13
C LEU A 239 11.73 -13.67 -3.52
N ALA A 240 11.64 -14.68 -2.64
CA ALA A 240 12.80 -15.29 -2.00
C ALA A 240 13.78 -15.89 -3.00
N GLN A 241 13.32 -16.39 -4.15
CA GLN A 241 14.18 -16.94 -5.20
C GLN A 241 15.11 -15.89 -5.84
N PHE A 242 14.77 -14.60 -5.69
CA PHE A 242 15.55 -13.46 -6.19
C PHE A 242 16.32 -12.74 -5.07
N ASN A 243 16.40 -13.34 -3.88
CA ASN A 243 17.04 -12.76 -2.68
C ASN A 243 16.41 -11.44 -2.20
N ILE A 244 15.15 -11.19 -2.55
CA ILE A 244 14.38 -10.09 -1.96
C ILE A 244 13.97 -10.51 -0.54
N VAL A 245 14.32 -9.65 0.42
CA VAL A 245 14.07 -9.88 1.85
C VAL A 245 12.56 -9.87 2.13
N SER A 246 12.13 -10.77 3.01
CA SER A 246 10.72 -10.94 3.39
C SER A 246 10.09 -9.65 3.95
N SER A 247 8.76 -9.58 3.88
CA SER A 247 7.95 -8.37 4.09
C SER A 247 8.09 -7.37 2.95
N PRO A 248 7.71 -7.76 1.71
CA PRO A 248 7.56 -6.80 0.63
C PRO A 248 6.40 -5.87 1.00
N GLY A 249 6.71 -4.61 1.27
CA GLY A 249 5.72 -3.61 1.62
C GLY A 249 5.27 -2.89 0.36
N GLY A 250 6.06 -1.89 -0.05
CA GLY A 250 5.77 -1.05 -1.22
C GLY A 250 6.38 -1.57 -2.52
N LEU A 251 5.67 -1.35 -3.62
CA LEU A 251 6.21 -1.48 -4.98
C LEU A 251 5.58 -0.43 -5.89
N ASN A 252 6.36 0.08 -6.83
CA ASN A 252 5.89 1.02 -7.85
C ASN A 252 6.81 1.00 -9.07
N PHE A 253 6.26 1.37 -10.23
CA PHE A 253 7.06 1.61 -11.43
C PHE A 253 7.57 3.06 -11.42
N VAL A 254 8.80 3.25 -11.90
CA VAL A 254 9.34 4.59 -12.12
C VAL A 254 8.58 5.25 -13.29
N PRO A 255 7.99 6.45 -13.11
CA PRO A 255 7.19 7.10 -14.16
C PRO A 255 8.01 7.50 -15.40
N PRO A 256 7.35 7.71 -16.55
CA PRO A 256 7.98 8.30 -17.73
C PRO A 256 8.67 9.64 -17.45
N GLY A 257 9.88 9.82 -17.99
CA GLY A 257 10.68 11.02 -17.84
C GLY A 257 11.53 11.10 -16.57
N PHE A 258 11.41 10.13 -15.65
CA PHE A 258 12.22 10.05 -14.43
C PHE A 258 13.48 9.20 -14.62
N ALA A 259 14.48 9.43 -13.78
CA ALA A 259 15.65 8.56 -13.68
C ALA A 259 15.23 7.11 -13.34
N GLY A 260 15.53 6.16 -14.23
CA GLY A 260 15.13 4.76 -14.06
C GLY A 260 13.74 4.41 -14.64
N GLU A 261 13.18 5.28 -15.49
CA GLU A 261 11.89 5.10 -16.19
C GLU A 261 11.53 3.63 -16.53
N GLY A 262 10.31 3.23 -16.15
CA GLY A 262 9.74 1.92 -16.43
C GLY A 262 10.30 0.78 -15.56
N GLN A 263 11.30 1.03 -14.72
CA GLN A 263 11.81 0.02 -13.81
C GLN A 263 10.84 -0.22 -12.65
N LEU A 264 10.64 -1.49 -12.28
CA LEU A 264 9.93 -1.84 -11.05
C LEU A 264 10.85 -1.63 -9.85
N LYS A 265 10.46 -0.75 -8.94
CA LYS A 265 11.10 -0.58 -7.64
C LYS A 265 10.29 -1.31 -6.56
N MET A 266 10.97 -1.93 -5.60
CA MET A 266 10.34 -2.60 -4.46
C MET A 266 11.07 -2.27 -3.16
N VAL A 267 10.33 -2.22 -2.05
CA VAL A 267 10.91 -2.02 -0.72
C VAL A 267 10.38 -3.04 0.28
N SER A 268 11.28 -3.58 1.11
CA SER A 268 10.91 -4.51 2.17
C SER A 268 10.77 -3.79 3.52
N TRP A 269 9.62 -3.91 4.19
CA TRP A 269 9.37 -3.32 5.51
C TRP A 269 10.37 -3.78 6.58
N SER A 270 10.71 -5.07 6.59
CA SER A 270 11.43 -5.70 7.70
C SER A 270 12.84 -5.16 7.95
N GLY A 271 13.47 -4.59 6.92
CA GLY A 271 14.78 -3.94 7.04
C GLY A 271 14.96 -2.69 6.18
N GLY A 272 13.96 -2.29 5.40
CA GLY A 272 14.01 -1.13 4.50
C GLY A 272 14.82 -1.35 3.23
N GLN A 273 15.10 -2.61 2.85
CA GLN A 273 15.87 -2.93 1.65
C GLN A 273 15.14 -2.45 0.40
N TRP A 274 15.81 -1.65 -0.42
CA TRP A 274 15.29 -1.07 -1.65
C TRP A 274 15.89 -1.77 -2.87
N TYR A 275 15.03 -2.22 -3.78
CA TYR A 275 15.42 -3.04 -4.91
C TYR A 275 14.99 -2.43 -6.24
N SER A 276 15.87 -2.55 -7.22
CA SER A 276 15.50 -2.51 -8.64
C SER A 276 15.20 -3.93 -9.12
N VAL A 277 14.01 -4.13 -9.71
CA VAL A 277 13.55 -5.45 -10.18
C VAL A 277 13.41 -5.41 -11.69
N ALA A 278 14.17 -6.28 -12.37
CA ALA A 278 14.08 -6.46 -13.81
C ALA A 278 12.98 -7.47 -14.13
N ILE A 279 12.05 -7.10 -15.00
CA ILE A 279 10.94 -7.96 -15.44
C ILE A 279 10.89 -8.09 -16.96
N SER A 280 10.24 -9.15 -17.44
CA SER A 280 9.93 -9.31 -18.87
C SER A 280 8.57 -9.96 -19.08
N PRO A 281 7.84 -9.65 -20.16
CA PRO A 281 6.61 -10.37 -20.49
C PRO A 281 6.84 -11.87 -20.56
N ASP A 282 5.93 -12.66 -19.99
CA ASP A 282 5.98 -14.13 -20.04
C ASP A 282 5.23 -14.73 -21.25
N ASN A 283 4.68 -13.86 -22.10
CA ASN A 283 3.84 -14.18 -23.25
C ASN A 283 2.49 -14.85 -22.91
N ASN A 284 2.05 -14.79 -21.65
CA ASN A 284 0.75 -15.27 -21.18
C ASN A 284 -0.07 -14.15 -20.51
N GLY A 285 0.29 -12.88 -20.78
CA GLY A 285 -0.41 -11.71 -20.23
C GLY A 285 0.11 -11.25 -18.87
N THR A 286 1.19 -11.85 -18.34
CA THR A 286 1.86 -11.37 -17.13
C THR A 286 3.38 -11.26 -17.34
N PHE A 287 4.15 -11.08 -16.27
CA PHE A 287 5.59 -10.84 -16.32
C PHE A 287 6.36 -11.84 -15.46
N ASP A 288 7.54 -12.24 -15.93
CA ASP A 288 8.56 -12.93 -15.14
C ASP A 288 9.49 -11.92 -14.48
N ILE A 289 9.99 -12.23 -13.29
CA ILE A 289 11.14 -11.54 -12.71
C ILE A 289 12.41 -12.18 -13.26
N LEU A 290 13.29 -11.38 -13.84
CA LEU A 290 14.59 -11.82 -14.36
C LEU A 290 15.68 -11.75 -13.29
N SER A 291 15.69 -10.65 -12.52
CA SER A 291 16.65 -10.40 -11.46
C SER A 291 16.17 -9.29 -10.53
N ALA A 292 16.68 -9.28 -9.31
CA ALA A 292 16.53 -8.16 -8.37
C ALA A 292 17.90 -7.72 -7.87
N THR A 293 18.14 -6.41 -7.89
CA THR A 293 19.37 -5.78 -7.38
C THR A 293 19.02 -5.00 -6.13
N LEU A 294 19.72 -5.27 -5.02
CA LEU A 294 19.64 -4.43 -3.82
C LEU A 294 20.47 -3.16 -4.05
N GLU A 295 19.81 -2.00 -4.09
CA GLU A 295 20.47 -0.73 -4.36
C GLU A 295 20.88 -0.01 -3.08
N THR A 296 19.97 0.03 -2.11
CA THR A 296 20.20 0.69 -0.82
C THR A 296 19.28 0.12 0.27
N THR A 297 19.34 0.70 1.46
CA THR A 297 18.48 0.35 2.59
C THR A 297 18.02 1.62 3.27
N ILE A 298 16.73 1.92 3.17
CA ILE A 298 16.09 3.04 3.85
C ILE A 298 15.61 2.62 5.25
N VAL A 299 15.01 3.53 6.01
CA VAL A 299 14.59 3.28 7.40
C VAL A 299 13.10 3.50 7.57
N GLY A 300 12.61 3.28 8.80
CA GLY A 300 11.25 3.64 9.19
C GLY A 300 10.18 2.59 8.90
N GLY A 301 10.55 1.41 8.40
CA GLY A 301 9.62 0.33 8.07
C GLY A 301 8.68 0.76 6.94
N PRO A 302 9.19 0.91 5.71
CA PRO A 302 8.43 1.41 4.58
C PRO A 302 7.41 0.40 4.05
N GLU A 303 6.17 0.83 3.82
CA GLU A 303 5.07 0.00 3.29
C GLU A 303 4.51 0.50 1.96
N GLY A 304 4.83 1.72 1.57
CA GLY A 304 4.39 2.32 0.32
C GLY A 304 5.31 3.47 -0.05
N PHE A 305 5.41 3.77 -1.35
CA PHE A 305 6.10 4.97 -1.81
C PHE A 305 5.57 5.45 -3.16
N VAL A 306 5.80 6.71 -3.51
CA VAL A 306 5.56 7.27 -4.86
C VAL A 306 6.74 8.12 -5.29
N HIS A 307 6.90 8.30 -6.61
CA HIS A 307 7.88 9.22 -7.19
C HIS A 307 7.30 10.63 -7.29
N ILE A 308 8.13 11.64 -7.01
CA ILE A 308 7.75 13.05 -7.00
C ILE A 308 8.71 13.84 -7.90
N ALA A 309 8.18 14.59 -8.85
CA ALA A 309 8.97 15.41 -9.75
C ALA A 309 9.66 16.58 -9.02
N ASP A 310 10.82 17.00 -9.53
CA ASP A 310 11.64 18.13 -9.04
C ASP A 310 10.97 19.51 -9.16
N ALA A 311 9.84 19.60 -9.86
CA ALA A 311 9.04 20.82 -9.96
C ALA A 311 8.22 21.09 -8.68
N ASN A 312 8.10 20.11 -7.78
CA ASN A 312 7.27 20.21 -6.59
C ASN A 312 7.98 20.95 -5.44
N PRO A 313 7.30 21.86 -4.71
CA PRO A 313 7.91 22.59 -3.60
C PRO A 313 8.52 21.68 -2.53
N GLY A 314 9.78 21.91 -2.17
CA GLY A 314 10.51 21.05 -1.22
C GLY A 314 11.19 19.83 -1.85
N PHE A 315 11.08 19.64 -3.17
CA PHE A 315 11.80 18.63 -3.94
C PHE A 315 12.76 19.32 -4.94
N PRO A 316 14.01 19.61 -4.56
CA PRO A 316 14.96 20.32 -5.43
C PRO A 316 15.52 19.46 -6.58
N VAL A 317 15.28 18.15 -6.51
CA VAL A 317 15.56 17.12 -7.50
C VAL A 317 14.39 16.12 -7.47
N GLU A 318 14.37 15.16 -8.39
CA GLU A 318 13.43 14.04 -8.31
C GLU A 318 13.52 13.38 -6.93
N GLY A 319 12.38 12.91 -6.44
CA GLY A 319 12.30 12.38 -5.09
C GLY A 319 11.27 11.28 -4.92
N LEU A 320 11.18 10.82 -3.67
CA LEU A 320 10.21 9.84 -3.22
C LEU A 320 9.47 10.39 -2.02
N LEU A 321 8.18 10.08 -1.94
CA LEU A 321 7.44 10.08 -0.68
C LEU A 321 7.22 8.65 -0.25
N VAL A 322 7.58 8.34 0.99
CA VAL A 322 7.56 6.98 1.54
C VAL A 322 6.67 6.95 2.77
N SER A 323 5.69 6.05 2.77
CA SER A 323 4.88 5.68 3.93
C SER A 323 5.72 4.80 4.86
N GLU A 324 6.18 5.37 5.97
CA GLU A 324 6.99 4.67 6.96
C GLU A 324 6.12 4.20 8.13
N TYR A 325 5.54 3.00 7.99
CA TYR A 325 4.66 2.35 8.98
C TYR A 325 5.27 2.34 10.39
N SER A 326 6.50 1.81 10.52
CA SER A 326 7.12 1.62 11.83
C SER A 326 7.49 2.95 12.49
N ALA A 327 7.74 3.99 11.70
CA ALA A 327 8.08 5.32 12.20
C ALA A 327 6.85 6.21 12.44
N GLY A 328 5.67 5.84 11.94
CA GLY A 328 4.44 6.63 12.08
C GLY A 328 4.52 7.96 11.34
N LYS A 329 5.06 7.96 10.12
CA LYS A 329 5.26 9.18 9.32
C LYS A 329 5.28 8.93 7.81
N LEU A 330 5.21 10.02 7.06
CA LEU A 330 5.68 10.07 5.68
C LEU A 330 7.08 10.68 5.68
N ALA A 331 7.98 10.12 4.88
CA ALA A 331 9.32 10.65 4.69
C ALA A 331 9.56 11.02 3.22
N ALA A 332 10.16 12.19 3.00
CA ALA A 332 10.65 12.62 1.70
C ALA A 332 12.12 12.19 1.55
N TYR A 333 12.45 11.66 0.38
CA TYR A 333 13.83 11.37 -0.04
C TYR A 333 14.08 12.06 -1.37
N ASP A 334 15.31 12.51 -1.58
CA ASP A 334 15.80 12.82 -2.92
C ASP A 334 16.23 11.51 -3.60
N THR A 335 16.15 11.43 -4.93
CA THR A 335 16.65 10.29 -5.70
C THR A 335 17.97 10.59 -6.40
N ASP A 336 18.75 9.55 -6.68
CA ASP A 336 19.95 9.63 -7.50
C ASP A 336 19.63 9.49 -9.01
N ASP A 337 20.68 9.46 -9.85
CA ASP A 337 20.58 9.33 -11.30
C ASP A 337 19.96 7.99 -11.78
N ASN A 338 19.64 7.06 -10.88
CA ASN A 338 18.96 5.79 -11.16
C ASN A 338 17.53 5.73 -10.56
N GLY A 339 17.06 6.83 -9.98
CA GLY A 339 15.78 6.89 -9.28
C GLY A 339 15.80 6.20 -7.91
N ASP A 340 16.97 5.96 -7.33
CA ASP A 340 17.10 5.29 -6.03
C ASP A 340 17.22 6.29 -4.86
N PRO A 341 16.65 6.00 -3.68
CA PRO A 341 16.64 6.94 -2.56
C PRO A 341 18.04 7.24 -2.04
N VAL A 342 18.35 8.53 -1.90
CA VAL A 342 19.56 9.01 -1.24
C VAL A 342 19.31 9.06 0.27
N ASN A 343 19.78 8.05 1.01
CA ASN A 343 19.53 7.95 2.46
C ASN A 343 19.84 9.21 3.28
N ALA A 344 20.87 9.97 2.90
CA ALA A 344 21.30 11.16 3.62
C ALA A 344 20.37 12.37 3.43
N SER A 345 19.48 12.35 2.43
CA SER A 345 18.52 13.43 2.17
C SER A 345 17.15 13.20 2.81
N ARG A 346 16.98 12.08 3.53
CA ARG A 346 15.74 11.75 4.23
C ARG A 346 15.28 12.91 5.13
N ARG A 347 14.09 13.42 4.86
CA ARG A 347 13.40 14.46 5.64
C ARG A 347 12.03 13.95 6.08
N ASP A 348 11.61 14.33 7.28
CA ASP A 348 10.23 14.04 7.69
C ASP A 348 9.30 14.96 6.88
N PHE A 349 8.26 14.38 6.26
CA PHE A 349 7.30 15.11 5.44
C PHE A 349 6.01 15.38 6.24
N VAL A 350 5.44 14.32 6.80
CA VAL A 350 4.28 14.35 7.70
C VAL A 350 4.56 13.48 8.91
N THR A 351 4.15 13.91 10.10
CA THR A 351 4.28 13.18 11.37
C THR A 351 2.92 13.01 12.05
N GLY A 352 2.88 12.24 13.15
CA GLY A 352 1.64 12.00 13.90
C GLY A 352 0.77 10.89 13.33
N LEU A 353 1.31 10.08 12.41
CA LEU A 353 0.60 8.95 11.82
C LEU A 353 0.72 7.70 12.70
N THR A 354 -0.23 6.79 12.51
CA THR A 354 -0.14 5.43 13.02
C THR A 354 -0.46 4.49 11.86
N GLY A 355 0.48 3.61 11.54
CA GLY A 355 0.33 2.61 10.50
C GLY A 355 0.23 3.17 9.09
N ALA A 356 1.08 4.14 8.70
CA ALA A 356 1.10 4.62 7.31
C ALA A 356 1.46 3.48 6.35
N GLU A 357 0.61 3.21 5.37
CA GLU A 357 0.67 1.99 4.56
C GLU A 357 0.80 2.30 3.06
N GLY A 358 -0.23 2.04 2.25
CA GLY A 358 -0.21 2.20 0.81
C GLY A 358 0.13 3.62 0.36
N ALA A 359 0.54 3.79 -0.88
CA ALA A 359 0.96 5.07 -1.42
C ALA A 359 0.59 5.15 -2.90
N PHE A 360 -0.12 6.21 -3.28
CA PHE A 360 -0.58 6.44 -4.64
C PHE A 360 -0.55 7.94 -4.95
N LEU A 361 -0.06 8.32 -6.13
CA LEU A 361 -0.10 9.69 -6.61
C LEU A 361 -1.13 9.75 -7.74
N ASP A 362 -2.20 10.52 -7.53
CA ASP A 362 -3.31 10.60 -8.46
C ASP A 362 -2.88 11.30 -9.76
N PRO A 363 -3.06 10.66 -10.94
CA PRO A 363 -2.58 11.20 -12.20
C PRO A 363 -3.42 12.37 -12.73
N TYR A 364 -4.59 12.63 -12.14
CA TYR A 364 -5.49 13.69 -12.57
C TYR A 364 -5.27 15.00 -11.80
N SER A 365 -5.06 14.89 -10.48
CA SER A 365 -4.95 16.04 -9.58
C SER A 365 -3.56 16.23 -8.96
N GLY A 366 -2.75 15.18 -8.92
CA GLY A 366 -1.52 15.15 -8.15
C GLY A 366 -1.75 14.89 -6.66
N ASP A 367 -2.97 14.53 -6.23
CA ASP A 367 -3.21 14.17 -4.85
C ASP A 367 -2.38 12.94 -4.46
N PHE A 368 -1.56 13.08 -3.42
CA PHE A 368 -0.92 11.94 -2.80
C PHE A 368 -1.90 11.30 -1.81
N LEU A 369 -2.33 10.08 -2.11
CA LEU A 369 -3.24 9.29 -1.30
C LEU A 369 -2.48 8.17 -0.59
N PHE A 370 -2.74 8.02 0.70
CA PHE A 370 -2.22 6.88 1.47
C PHE A 370 -3.25 6.36 2.46
N THR A 371 -3.15 5.07 2.76
CA THR A 371 -4.01 4.39 3.75
C THR A 371 -3.30 4.30 5.09
N THR A 372 -4.08 4.11 6.15
CA THR A 372 -3.55 3.64 7.43
C THR A 372 -4.01 2.23 7.78
N PHE A 373 -3.12 1.45 8.38
CA PHE A 373 -3.29 0.06 8.79
C PHE A 373 -3.42 -0.06 10.33
N GLY A 374 -4.05 -1.14 10.80
CA GLY A 374 -4.09 -1.49 12.24
C GLY A 374 -5.40 -1.15 12.95
N GLY A 375 -6.49 -0.96 12.21
CA GLY A 375 -7.87 -0.92 12.74
C GLY A 375 -8.47 0.48 12.91
N GLY A 376 -7.63 1.53 12.94
CA GLY A 376 -8.05 2.93 12.86
C GLY A 376 -8.14 3.46 11.43
N ASN A 377 -8.23 2.57 10.44
CA ASN A 377 -7.97 2.83 9.01
C ASN A 377 -8.61 4.14 8.51
N ARG A 378 -7.80 4.91 7.81
CA ARG A 378 -8.17 6.18 7.16
C ARG A 378 -7.60 6.21 5.75
N LEU A 379 -8.27 6.96 4.89
CA LEU A 379 -7.66 7.46 3.67
C LEU A 379 -7.27 8.91 3.93
N ILE A 380 -6.00 9.23 3.72
CA ILE A 380 -5.51 10.59 3.82
C ILE A 380 -5.13 11.07 2.42
N ALA A 381 -5.49 12.32 2.11
CA ALA A 381 -5.14 12.98 0.86
C ALA A 381 -4.25 14.19 1.15
N ILE A 382 -3.12 14.28 0.45
CA ILE A 382 -2.23 15.43 0.47
C ILE A 382 -2.27 16.09 -0.90
N ARG A 383 -2.65 17.37 -0.93
CA ARG A 383 -2.84 18.15 -2.14
C ARG A 383 -1.69 19.13 -2.35
N GLY A 384 -1.41 19.44 -3.62
CA GLY A 384 -0.41 20.44 -4.02
C GLY A 384 0.74 19.89 -4.84
N PHE A 385 0.79 18.58 -5.12
CA PHE A 385 1.74 18.05 -6.09
C PHE A 385 1.25 18.22 -7.52
N THR A 386 2.19 18.27 -8.44
CA THR A 386 1.93 18.13 -9.87
C THR A 386 1.84 16.63 -10.22
N PRO A 387 0.84 16.20 -11.00
CA PRO A 387 0.80 14.83 -11.52
C PRO A 387 2.07 14.44 -12.26
N ASN A 388 2.48 13.18 -12.13
CA ASN A 388 3.56 12.64 -12.95
C ASN A 388 3.07 12.39 -14.38
N PRO A 389 3.96 12.47 -15.39
CA PRO A 389 3.67 11.96 -16.73
C PRO A 389 3.17 10.51 -16.65
N GLN A 390 2.21 10.16 -17.49
CA GLN A 390 1.64 8.82 -17.59
C GLN A 390 2.20 8.05 -18.79
#